data_AF-A0A1G5JVV1-F1
#
_entry.id   AF-A0A1G5JVV1-F1
#
_cell.length_a   1.000
_cell.length_b   1.000
_cell.length_c   1.000
_cell.angle_alpha   90.00
_cell.angle_beta   90.00
_cell.angle_gamma   90.00
#
_symmetry.space_group_name_H-M   'P 1'
#
loop_
_entity.id
_entity.type
_entity.pdbx_description
1 polymer ?
#
loop_
_entity_poly.entity_id
_entity_poly.type
_entity_poly.pdbx_seq_one_letter_code
_entity_poly.pdbx_strand_id
1 'polypeptide(L)' 'MTKCNVNSCPCPKTKCERHGKCCECIKHHRDIKTLVYCMRQIANSKKP' A
#
# COMPACT_ATOMS: atom_id res chain seq x y z
N MET A 1 3.22 -1.90 18.08
CA MET A 1 2.81 -2.91 17.08
C MET A 1 2.08 -2.17 15.97
N THR A 2 2.78 -1.79 14.90
CA THR A 2 2.26 -0.84 13.90
C THR A 2 1.14 -1.47 13.09
N LYS A 3 -0.08 -0.93 13.27
CA LYS A 3 -1.35 -1.38 12.70
C LYS A 3 -1.28 -1.31 11.18
N CYS A 4 -1.02 -2.44 10.52
CA CYS A 4 -1.24 -2.59 9.08
C CYS A 4 -2.72 -2.32 8.84
N ASN A 5 -3.04 -1.17 8.27
CA ASN A 5 -4.43 -0.76 8.10
C ASN A 5 -5.14 -1.82 7.24
N VAL A 6 -6.08 -2.52 7.87
CA VAL A 6 -6.81 -3.70 7.35
C VAL A 6 -7.85 -3.30 6.31
N ASN A 7 -8.00 -1.99 6.05
CA ASN A 7 -8.78 -1.50 4.92
C ASN A 7 -8.09 -1.95 3.63
N SER A 8 -8.71 -2.95 2.99
CA SER A 8 -8.39 -3.49 1.67
C SER A 8 -7.72 -2.43 0.79
N CYS A 9 -6.44 -2.63 0.46
CA CYS A 9 -5.72 -1.70 -0.40
C CYS A 9 -6.41 -1.71 -1.78
N PRO A 10 -7.01 -0.59 -2.24
CA PRO A 10 -7.73 -0.53 -3.51
C PRO A 10 -6.72 -0.40 -4.66
N CYS A 11 -5.80 -1.37 -4.75
CA CYS A 11 -4.81 -1.42 -5.80
C CYS A 11 -5.52 -1.78 -7.11
N PRO A 12 -5.35 -1.02 -8.20
CA PRO A 12 -5.95 -1.35 -9.49
C PRO A 12 -5.34 -2.62 -10.10
N LYS A 13 -4.17 -3.08 -9.63
CA LYS A 13 -3.56 -4.34 -10.05
C LYS A 13 -4.25 -5.54 -9.37
N THR A 14 -5.46 -5.85 -9.81
CA THR A 14 -6.23 -7.02 -9.36
C THR A 14 -5.54 -8.35 -9.66
N LYS A 15 -4.66 -8.40 -10.68
CA LYS A 15 -3.82 -9.57 -11.02
C LYS A 15 -2.59 -9.73 -10.12
N CYS A 16 -2.35 -8.85 -9.15
CA CYS A 16 -1.20 -8.97 -8.27
C CYS A 16 -1.45 -10.08 -7.24
N GLU A 17 -0.49 -10.98 -7.04
CA GLU A 17 -0.54 -12.03 -6.02
C GLU A 17 -0.72 -11.48 -4.58
N ARG A 18 -0.36 -10.21 -4.36
CA ARG A 18 -0.45 -9.48 -3.08
C ARG A 18 -1.66 -8.54 -3.03
N HIS A 19 -2.55 -8.60 -4.04
CA HIS A 19 -3.80 -7.84 -4.04
C HIS A 19 -4.68 -8.27 -2.86
N GLY A 20 -5.32 -7.31 -2.19
CA GLY A 20 -6.04 -7.55 -0.92
C GLY A 20 -5.14 -7.79 0.31
N LYS A 21 -3.88 -8.21 0.14
CA LYS A 21 -2.93 -8.42 1.23
C LYS A 21 -2.12 -7.15 1.54
N CYS A 22 -2.77 -6.16 2.14
CA CYS A 22 -2.17 -4.84 2.41
C CYS A 22 -0.78 -4.93 3.09
N CYS A 23 -0.63 -5.83 4.07
CA CYS A 23 0.62 -5.96 4.82
C CYS A 23 1.77 -6.59 4.02
N GLU A 24 1.51 -7.66 3.27
CA GLU A 24 2.50 -8.23 2.34
C GLU A 24 2.83 -7.27 1.21
N CYS A 25 1.82 -6.55 0.71
CA CYS A 25 1.98 -5.54 -0.32
C CYS A 25 2.90 -4.41 0.18
N ILE A 26 2.70 -3.88 1.39
CA ILE A 26 3.56 -2.86 2.00
C ILE A 26 4.98 -3.37 2.17
N LYS A 27 5.17 -4.61 2.67
CA LYS A 27 6.51 -5.18 2.87
C LYS A 27 7.27 -5.27 1.55
N HIS A 28 6.62 -5.81 0.51
CA HIS A 28 7.21 -5.92 -0.82
C HIS A 28 7.52 -4.55 -1.42
N HIS A 29 6.56 -3.62 -1.39
CA HIS A 29 6.76 -2.26 -1.89
C HIS A 29 7.86 -1.51 -1.13
N ARG A 30 7.98 -1.70 0.19
CA ARG A 30 9.05 -1.12 1.01
C ARG A 30 10.43 -1.65 0.62
N ASP A 31 10.54 -2.95 0.31
CA ASP A 31 11.77 -3.59 -0.14
C ASP A 31 12.28 -2.97 -1.46
N ILE A 32 11.36 -2.81 -2.42
CA ILE A 32 11.64 -2.13 -3.70
C ILE A 32 11.59 -0.59 -3.61
N LYS A 33 11.54 -0.02 -2.39
CA LYS A 33 11.46 1.42 -2.11
C LYS A 33 10.37 2.19 -2.87
N THR A 34 9.23 1.54 -3.12
CA THR A 34 8.05 2.18 -3.72
C THR A 34 6.90 2.27 -2.72
N LEU A 35 5.95 3.16 -2.97
CA LEU A 35 4.74 3.28 -2.14
C LEU A 35 3.61 2.41 -2.71
N VAL A 36 2.95 1.67 -1.81
CA VAL A 36 1.68 0.99 -2.10
C VAL A 36 0.62 2.02 -2.51
N TYR A 37 -0.29 1.62 -3.38
CA TYR A 37 -1.28 2.53 -3.96
C TYR A 37 -2.10 3.28 -2.89
N CYS A 38 -2.56 2.59 -1.84
CA CYS A 38 -3.30 3.21 -0.74
C CYS A 38 -2.50 4.29 0.02
N MET A 39 -1.18 4.16 0.10
CA MET A 39 -0.30 5.11 0.79
C MET A 39 0.16 6.26 -0.12
N ARG A 40 0.03 6.13 -1.44
CA ARG A 40 0.36 7.21 -2.39
C ARG A 40 -0.54 8.43 -2.19
N GLN A 41 -1.81 8.22 -1.86
CA GLN A 41 -2.77 9.29 -1.55
C GLN A 41 -2.29 10.11 -0.34
N ILE A 42 -1.86 9.44 0.73
CA ILE A 42 -1.36 10.07 1.96
C ILE A 42 -0.07 10.85 1.70
N ALA A 43 0.82 10.31 0.87
CA ALA A 43 2.03 11.02 0.45
C ALA A 43 1.73 12.27 -0.40
N ASN A 44 0.63 12.26 -1.17
CA ASN A 44 0.22 13.40 -1.99
C ASN A 44 -0.56 14.47 -1.20
N SER A 45 -1.17 14.13 -0.08
CA SER A 45 -1.90 15.08 0.80
C SER A 45 -1.00 16.01 1.64
N LYS A 46 0.33 16.00 1.44
CA LYS A 46 1.23 17.06 1.95
C LYS A 46 1.37 18.22 0.93
N LYS A 47 0.26 18.75 0.43
CA LYS A 47 0.27 20.10 -0.17
C LYS A 47 -0.25 21.08 0.88
N PRO A 48 0.60 21.94 1.47
CA PRO A 48 0.12 23.08 2.26
C PRO A 48 -0.70 24.04 1.40
#